data_AF-A0A7M4FQT3-F1
#
_entry.id   AF-A0A7M4FQT3-F1
#
_cell.length_a   1.000
_cell.length_b   1.000
_cell.length_c   1.000
_cell.angle_alpha   90.00
_cell.angle_beta   90.00
_cell.angle_gamma   90.00
#
_symmetry.space_group_name_H-M   'P 1'
#
loop_
_entity.id
_entity.type
_entity.pdbx_description
1 polymer ?
#
loop_
_entity_poly.entity_id
_entity_poly.type
_entity_poly.pdbx_seq_one_letter_code
_entity_poly.pdbx_strand_id
1 'polypeptide(L)'
;KFRTQLDNRLDGPWDSREKIVAFSFDYCYWSVDPEDPKYASQEVVFQDLGTSVLSGAFKGYNICLFAYGQTGSGKTYTMMGTPVSYSIHKLFAIFLEIYNERVRDLLKQSDHKKPYTLRVREHPETGPYVQGLSQHLVTDYKQVVGLLEEGIAKRITAATHIHDASSRSHAIFTIHYTQAILENNLPSEIASKINLVDLAGSERADPSYCKDRITEGANINKSLVTLGIVISTLAQNSQMFSSCQSINSITSEGDSSPMSSHTTGSVSGTRRQAYIPYRDSILTWLLKDSLGGNSKTIMVATISPASSSYNETMSTLRYASNAKNIINKPRVNEDANVKLIRELREEIDRLKTMLISFELVCINFFSTGPIVMLSVVAEAELSVLHLDKYMLNVTSSFFEECPCCV
;
A
#
# COMPACT_ATOMS: atom_id res chain seq x y z
N LYS A 1 -19.21 -13.73 1.41
CA LYS A 1 -20.05 -13.99 2.60
C LYS A 1 -19.57 -15.27 3.26
N PHE A 2 -18.86 -15.20 4.39
CA PHE A 2 -18.55 -16.39 5.18
C PHE A 2 -19.79 -16.83 5.97
N ARG A 3 -20.02 -18.15 6.01
CA ARG A 3 -21.13 -18.78 6.74
C ARG A 3 -20.63 -20.10 7.31
N THR A 4 -20.16 -20.09 8.55
CA THR A 4 -19.88 -21.30 9.31
C THR A 4 -21.21 -21.90 9.76
N GLN A 5 -21.50 -23.13 9.30
CA GLN A 5 -22.57 -23.96 9.85
C GLN A 5 -21.91 -25.15 10.54
N LEU A 6 -22.10 -25.24 11.85
CA LEU A 6 -21.77 -26.42 12.65
C LEU A 6 -22.94 -27.39 12.55
N ASP A 7 -22.83 -28.38 11.67
CA ASP A 7 -23.71 -29.57 11.75
C ASP A 7 -23.20 -30.48 12.87
N ASN A 8 -23.88 -30.46 14.01
CA ASN A 8 -23.91 -31.58 14.95
C ASN A 8 -25.21 -31.56 15.75
N ARG A 9 -26.08 -32.54 15.50
CA ARG A 9 -27.31 -32.76 16.26
C ARG A 9 -27.01 -33.44 17.60
N LEU A 10 -27.21 -32.74 18.71
CA LEU A 10 -27.66 -33.32 19.98
C LEU A 10 -28.55 -32.31 20.71
N ASP A 11 -29.70 -32.77 21.20
CA ASP A 11 -30.77 -31.90 21.72
C ASP A 11 -30.45 -31.26 23.08
N GLY A 12 -30.79 -29.98 23.21
CA GLY A 12 -30.76 -29.21 24.46
C GLY A 12 -31.20 -27.75 24.23
N PRO A 13 -31.77 -27.06 25.22
CA PRO A 13 -32.22 -25.67 25.07
C PRO A 13 -31.05 -24.68 25.24
N TRP A 14 -30.25 -24.51 24.19
CA TRP A 14 -29.17 -23.51 24.15
C TRP A 14 -29.70 -22.12 23.74
N ASP A 15 -29.16 -21.07 24.35
CA ASP A 15 -29.69 -19.69 24.30
C ASP A 15 -29.65 -19.07 22.89
N SER A 16 -30.83 -18.77 22.34
CA SER A 16 -31.06 -18.44 20.92
C SER A 16 -30.65 -17.01 20.51
N ARG A 17 -29.43 -16.55 20.82
CA ARG A 17 -28.91 -15.23 20.41
C ARG A 17 -27.42 -15.19 20.01
N GLU A 18 -26.91 -16.20 19.30
CA GLU A 18 -25.65 -16.02 18.55
C GLU A 18 -25.82 -14.94 17.47
N LYS A 19 -25.31 -13.74 17.75
CA LYS A 19 -25.40 -12.59 16.85
C LYS A 19 -24.37 -12.72 15.73
N ILE A 20 -24.80 -13.24 14.59
CA ILE A 20 -23.99 -13.31 13.36
C ILE A 20 -23.45 -11.90 13.02
N VAL A 21 -22.13 -11.77 12.94
CA VAL A 21 -21.44 -10.55 12.51
C VAL A 21 -20.91 -10.76 11.09
N ALA A 22 -21.31 -9.90 10.16
CA ALA A 22 -20.84 -9.93 8.78
C ALA A 22 -19.84 -8.80 8.51
N PHE A 23 -18.77 -9.12 7.79
CA PHE A 23 -17.78 -8.17 7.29
C PHE A 23 -17.72 -8.24 5.76
N SER A 24 -17.31 -7.14 5.14
CA SER A 24 -17.15 -7.01 3.68
C SER A 24 -15.81 -6.37 3.35
N PHE A 25 -14.98 -7.11 2.62
CA PHE A 25 -13.66 -6.67 2.15
C PHE A 25 -13.62 -6.70 0.62
N ASP A 26 -12.57 -6.15 0.05
CA ASP A 26 -12.40 -6.05 -1.42
C ASP A 26 -12.11 -7.42 -2.03
N TYR A 27 -11.37 -8.27 -1.32
CA TYR A 27 -11.16 -9.69 -1.63
C TYR A 27 -11.36 -10.55 -0.37
N CYS A 28 -11.69 -11.83 -0.56
CA CYS A 28 -11.92 -12.80 0.52
C CYS A 28 -11.51 -14.20 0.05
N TYR A 29 -10.44 -14.75 0.62
CA TYR A 29 -9.88 -16.05 0.26
C TYR A 29 -10.21 -17.11 1.32
N TRP A 30 -10.41 -18.35 0.89
CA TRP A 30 -10.63 -19.51 1.77
C TRP A 30 -9.59 -20.57 1.40
N SER A 31 -8.80 -21.03 2.35
CA SER A 31 -7.62 -21.88 2.08
C SER A 31 -7.44 -23.03 3.08
N VAL A 32 -8.56 -23.47 3.70
CA VAL A 32 -8.54 -24.46 4.79
C VAL A 32 -8.46 -25.89 4.27
N ASP A 33 -9.21 -26.20 3.21
CA ASP A 33 -9.28 -27.53 2.60
C ASP A 33 -9.07 -27.39 1.08
N PRO A 34 -7.98 -27.97 0.51
CA PRO A 34 -7.71 -27.96 -0.92
C PRO A 34 -8.82 -28.58 -1.80
N GLU A 35 -9.63 -29.47 -1.23
CA GLU A 35 -10.74 -30.14 -1.95
C GLU A 35 -12.04 -29.32 -1.93
N ASP A 36 -12.10 -28.19 -1.20
CA ASP A 36 -13.26 -27.30 -1.21
C ASP A 36 -13.35 -26.57 -2.57
N PRO A 37 -14.50 -26.57 -3.28
CA PRO A 37 -14.69 -25.82 -4.52
C PRO A 37 -14.47 -24.30 -4.42
N LYS A 38 -14.33 -23.76 -3.19
CA LYS A 38 -14.00 -22.34 -2.91
C LYS A 38 -12.56 -22.15 -2.43
N TYR A 39 -11.72 -23.18 -2.51
CA TYR A 39 -10.31 -23.09 -2.18
C TYR A 39 -9.62 -22.06 -3.08
N ALA A 40 -8.93 -21.10 -2.46
CA ALA A 40 -8.08 -20.13 -3.10
C ALA A 40 -6.62 -20.56 -2.91
N SER A 41 -5.98 -20.95 -4.01
CA SER A 41 -4.55 -21.24 -4.05
C SER A 41 -3.74 -19.95 -3.92
N GLN A 42 -2.43 -20.12 -3.69
CA GLN A 42 -1.49 -19.00 -3.70
C GLN A 42 -1.42 -18.31 -5.07
N GLU A 43 -1.61 -19.06 -6.17
CA GLU A 43 -1.73 -18.52 -7.53
C GLU A 43 -2.88 -17.52 -7.65
N VAL A 44 -4.08 -17.86 -7.15
CA VAL A 44 -5.25 -16.97 -7.15
C VAL A 44 -4.97 -15.68 -6.38
N VAL A 45 -4.37 -15.79 -5.18
CA VAL A 45 -4.01 -14.63 -4.36
C VAL A 45 -2.95 -13.76 -5.06
N PHE A 46 -1.99 -14.38 -5.74
CA PHE A 46 -0.97 -13.67 -6.52
C PHE A 46 -1.54 -13.01 -7.77
N GLN A 47 -2.48 -13.66 -8.47
CA GLN A 47 -3.12 -13.11 -9.66
C GLN A 47 -3.93 -11.85 -9.32
N ASP A 48 -4.75 -11.91 -8.26
CA ASP A 48 -5.56 -10.79 -7.78
C ASP A 48 -4.73 -9.63 -7.21
N LEU A 49 -3.75 -9.93 -6.33
CA LEU A 49 -3.01 -8.92 -5.58
C LEU A 49 -1.63 -8.63 -6.19
N GLY A 50 -0.85 -9.68 -6.48
CA GLY A 50 0.53 -9.59 -6.98
C GLY A 50 0.64 -8.89 -8.33
N THR A 51 -0.26 -9.18 -9.28
CA THR A 51 -0.30 -8.48 -10.59
C THR A 51 -0.48 -6.97 -10.41
N SER A 52 -1.31 -6.55 -9.46
CA SER A 52 -1.57 -5.14 -9.13
C SER A 52 -0.36 -4.49 -8.45
N VAL A 53 0.32 -5.21 -7.54
CA VAL A 53 1.60 -4.79 -6.93
C VAL A 53 2.65 -4.54 -8.00
N LEU A 54 2.88 -5.51 -8.89
CA LEU A 54 3.89 -5.44 -9.94
C LEU A 54 3.56 -4.32 -10.94
N SER A 55 2.34 -4.25 -11.48
CA SER A 55 1.92 -3.16 -12.37
C SER A 55 2.05 -1.78 -11.72
N GLY A 56 1.81 -1.68 -10.41
CA GLY A 56 2.02 -0.47 -9.63
C GLY A 56 3.50 -0.07 -9.54
N ALA A 57 4.39 -1.01 -9.23
CA ALA A 57 5.83 -0.79 -9.13
C ALA A 57 6.45 -0.41 -10.49
N PHE A 58 6.09 -1.12 -11.57
CA PHE A 58 6.51 -0.80 -12.94
C PHE A 58 6.05 0.61 -13.40
N LYS A 59 4.94 1.11 -12.85
CA LYS A 59 4.47 2.50 -13.07
C LYS A 59 5.11 3.52 -12.11
N GLY A 60 6.06 3.12 -11.28
CA GLY A 60 6.76 4.01 -10.36
C GLY A 60 6.02 4.37 -9.08
N TYR A 61 4.98 3.63 -8.69
CA TYR A 61 4.31 3.83 -7.40
C TYR A 61 5.03 3.04 -6.29
N ASN A 62 5.18 3.64 -5.11
CA ASN A 62 5.54 2.85 -3.93
C ASN A 62 4.39 1.92 -3.57
N ILE A 63 4.70 0.66 -3.25
CA ILE A 63 3.74 -0.37 -2.86
C ILE A 63 4.09 -0.87 -1.46
N CYS A 64 3.10 -1.09 -0.62
CA CYS A 64 3.27 -1.75 0.67
C CYS A 64 2.21 -2.85 0.82
N LEU A 65 2.64 -4.08 1.03
CA LEU A 65 1.77 -5.21 1.28
C LEU A 65 2.12 -5.77 2.67
N PHE A 66 1.15 -5.75 3.59
CA PHE A 66 1.34 -6.23 4.94
C PHE A 66 0.39 -7.37 5.32
N ALA A 67 0.96 -8.47 5.78
CA ALA A 67 0.21 -9.57 6.38
C ALA A 67 -0.01 -9.31 7.87
N TYR A 68 -1.27 -9.36 8.29
CA TYR A 68 -1.70 -9.14 9.68
C TYR A 68 -2.61 -10.28 10.15
N GLY A 69 -2.52 -10.65 11.43
CA GLY A 69 -3.30 -11.73 12.03
C GLY A 69 -2.54 -12.47 13.13
N GLN A 70 -3.19 -13.40 13.80
CA GLN A 70 -2.59 -14.21 14.87
C GLN A 70 -1.44 -15.10 14.37
N THR A 71 -0.61 -15.61 15.26
CA THR A 71 0.38 -16.64 14.89
C THR A 71 -0.32 -17.92 14.39
N GLY A 72 0.28 -18.56 13.38
CA GLY A 72 -0.27 -19.75 12.70
C GLY A 72 -1.34 -19.48 11.63
N SER A 73 -1.77 -18.24 11.40
CA SER A 73 -2.83 -17.90 10.41
C SER A 73 -2.40 -17.89 8.94
N GLY A 74 -1.12 -18.15 8.63
CA GLY A 74 -0.59 -18.14 7.26
C GLY A 74 0.11 -16.86 6.81
N LYS A 75 0.35 -15.86 7.69
CA LYS A 75 1.02 -14.59 7.34
C LYS A 75 2.26 -14.76 6.45
N THR A 76 3.27 -15.49 6.92
CA THR A 76 4.53 -15.72 6.19
C THR A 76 4.33 -16.51 4.90
N TYR A 77 3.35 -17.42 4.86
CA TYR A 77 3.03 -18.23 3.68
C TYR A 77 2.51 -17.36 2.53
N THR A 78 1.59 -16.42 2.80
CA THR A 78 1.04 -15.52 1.77
C THR A 78 2.05 -14.50 1.22
N MET A 79 3.19 -14.28 1.90
CA MET A 79 4.22 -13.33 1.46
C MET A 79 5.24 -13.92 0.46
N MET A 80 5.16 -15.21 0.12
CA MET A 80 6.07 -15.91 -0.80
C MET A 80 5.32 -16.32 -2.08
N GLY A 81 5.91 -16.04 -3.26
CA GLY A 81 5.29 -16.27 -4.57
C GLY A 81 6.30 -16.63 -5.68
N THR A 82 5.78 -17.00 -6.86
CA THR A 82 6.50 -17.55 -8.01
C THR A 82 7.03 -16.49 -9.00
N PRO A 83 8.00 -16.82 -9.90
CA PRO A 83 8.85 -15.82 -10.57
C PRO A 83 8.45 -15.44 -12.01
N VAL A 84 8.80 -14.22 -12.43
CA VAL A 84 8.76 -13.72 -13.84
C VAL A 84 9.97 -12.79 -14.11
N SER A 85 10.46 -12.73 -15.37
CA SER A 85 11.74 -12.09 -15.76
C SER A 85 11.77 -11.75 -17.27
N TYR A 86 12.49 -10.77 -17.84
CA TYR A 86 13.55 -9.84 -17.39
C TYR A 86 13.43 -8.46 -18.08
N SER A 87 14.13 -7.42 -17.59
CA SER A 87 14.52 -6.21 -18.36
C SER A 87 15.60 -5.38 -17.62
N ILE A 88 16.20 -4.37 -18.28
CA ILE A 88 17.34 -3.60 -17.76
C ILE A 88 16.92 -2.66 -16.62
N HIS A 89 17.03 -3.14 -15.38
CA HIS A 89 16.57 -2.45 -14.19
C HIS A 89 17.60 -2.52 -13.06
N LYS A 90 17.68 -1.47 -12.24
CA LYS A 90 18.45 -1.50 -10.99
C LYS A 90 17.52 -1.98 -9.88
N LEU A 91 17.74 -3.21 -9.42
CA LEU A 91 17.03 -3.79 -8.28
C LEU A 91 17.96 -3.82 -7.06
N PHE A 92 17.50 -3.29 -5.93
CA PHE A 92 18.17 -3.48 -4.64
C PHE A 92 17.23 -4.18 -3.66
N ALA A 93 17.68 -5.28 -3.08
CA ALA A 93 16.98 -5.99 -2.01
C ALA A 93 17.55 -5.58 -0.64
N ILE A 94 16.63 -5.44 0.32
CA ILE A 94 16.89 -5.04 1.70
C ILE A 94 16.02 -5.92 2.58
N PHE A 95 16.56 -6.50 3.65
CA PHE A 95 15.75 -7.26 4.62
C PHE A 95 16.11 -6.85 6.04
N LEU A 96 15.11 -6.37 6.79
CA LEU A 96 15.25 -6.02 8.19
C LEU A 96 14.23 -6.76 9.05
N GLU A 97 14.57 -6.83 10.33
CA GLU A 97 13.70 -7.33 11.40
C GLU A 97 13.55 -6.24 12.46
N ILE A 98 12.33 -6.06 12.98
CA ILE A 98 12.03 -5.22 14.14
C ILE A 98 11.60 -6.15 15.27
N TYR A 99 12.45 -6.29 16.28
CA TYR A 99 12.20 -7.08 17.48
C TYR A 99 12.47 -6.25 18.72
N ASN A 100 11.52 -6.19 19.65
CA ASN A 100 11.67 -5.46 20.93
C ASN A 100 12.10 -3.98 20.74
N GLU A 101 11.48 -3.29 19.77
CA GLU A 101 11.82 -1.90 19.36
C GLU A 101 13.31 -1.70 19.00
N ARG A 102 13.95 -2.73 18.44
CA ARG A 102 15.30 -2.70 17.87
C ARG A 102 15.29 -3.24 16.45
N VAL A 103 16.09 -2.63 15.58
CA VAL A 103 16.19 -3.01 14.17
C VAL A 103 17.43 -3.88 13.95
N ARG A 104 17.27 -5.06 13.36
CA ARG A 104 18.35 -5.95 12.91
C ARG A 104 18.37 -6.01 11.39
N ASP A 105 19.56 -6.16 10.83
CA ASP A 105 19.79 -6.45 9.41
C ASP A 105 19.78 -7.97 9.22
N LEU A 106 18.94 -8.47 8.31
CA LEU A 106 18.85 -9.90 8.02
C LEU A 106 19.76 -10.32 6.85
N LEU A 107 20.26 -9.42 6.00
CA LEU A 107 21.14 -9.78 4.88
C LEU A 107 22.62 -9.65 5.23
N LYS A 108 22.97 -8.77 6.18
CA LYS A 108 24.34 -8.61 6.64
C LYS A 108 24.91 -9.90 7.26
N GLN A 109 26.18 -10.16 6.99
CA GLN A 109 26.92 -11.25 7.64
C GLN A 109 27.25 -10.87 9.09
N SER A 110 27.10 -11.83 10.01
CA SER A 110 27.24 -11.60 11.45
C SER A 110 28.70 -11.49 11.88
N ASP A 111 29.20 -10.26 11.96
CA ASP A 111 30.51 -10.00 12.58
C ASP A 111 30.38 -10.16 14.11
N HIS A 112 30.87 -11.26 14.66
CA HIS A 112 30.54 -11.82 16.00
C HIS A 112 30.87 -10.94 17.22
N LYS A 113 31.30 -9.68 17.05
CA LYS A 113 31.88 -8.84 18.11
C LYS A 113 30.97 -7.79 18.72
N LYS A 114 29.81 -7.45 18.13
CA LYS A 114 28.84 -6.50 18.76
C LYS A 114 27.37 -6.79 18.37
N PRO A 115 26.41 -6.63 19.31
CA PRO A 115 24.98 -6.61 18.97
C PRO A 115 24.63 -5.30 18.23
N TYR A 116 24.68 -5.33 16.90
CA TYR A 116 24.49 -4.15 16.06
C TYR A 116 23.00 -3.88 15.80
N THR A 117 22.32 -3.27 16.78
CA THR A 117 21.01 -2.64 16.52
C THR A 117 21.21 -1.42 15.64
N LEU A 118 20.50 -1.36 14.52
CA LEU A 118 20.49 -0.20 13.64
C LEU A 118 19.67 0.94 14.26
N ARG A 119 19.95 2.18 13.84
CA ARG A 119 19.23 3.37 14.27
C ARG A 119 18.35 3.89 13.14
N VAL A 120 17.09 4.18 13.45
CA VAL A 120 16.19 4.89 12.54
C VAL A 120 16.50 6.39 12.60
N ARG A 121 16.53 7.02 11.43
CA ARG A 121 16.66 8.47 11.22
C ARG A 121 15.58 8.91 10.24
N GLU A 122 15.46 10.21 9.99
CA GLU A 122 14.54 10.76 8.99
C GLU A 122 15.30 11.76 8.11
N HIS A 123 15.12 11.63 6.80
CA HIS A 123 15.60 12.56 5.79
C HIS A 123 14.46 13.54 5.45
N PRO A 124 14.73 14.83 5.19
CA PRO A 124 13.68 15.80 4.85
C PRO A 124 12.82 15.39 3.64
N GLU A 125 13.43 14.78 2.64
CA GLU A 125 12.77 14.45 1.36
C GLU A 125 12.31 12.99 1.26
N THR A 126 13.12 12.04 1.76
CA THR A 126 12.87 10.59 1.57
C THR A 126 12.25 9.93 2.80
N GLY A 127 11.96 10.71 3.85
CA GLY A 127 11.29 10.24 5.05
C GLY A 127 12.17 9.37 5.94
N PRO A 128 11.56 8.51 6.78
CA PRO A 128 12.28 7.69 7.74
C PRO A 128 13.06 6.56 7.06
N TYR A 129 14.31 6.37 7.49
CA TYR A 129 15.23 5.36 6.97
C TYR A 129 16.09 4.75 8.09
N VAL A 130 16.62 3.56 7.84
CA VAL A 130 17.49 2.86 8.79
C VAL A 130 18.95 3.11 8.42
N GLN A 131 19.72 3.73 9.31
CA GLN A 131 21.13 4.01 9.07
C GLN A 131 21.98 2.73 9.18
N GLY A 132 22.78 2.45 8.14
CA GLY A 132 23.75 1.34 8.14
C GLY A 132 23.15 -0.03 7.79
N LEU A 133 21.90 -0.03 7.31
CA LEU A 133 21.23 -1.19 6.72
C LEU A 133 21.85 -1.55 5.37
N SER A 134 22.12 -2.83 5.15
CA SER A 134 22.66 -3.35 3.90
C SER A 134 21.69 -3.18 2.73
N GLN A 135 22.24 -2.98 1.53
CA GLN A 135 21.48 -2.90 0.28
C GLN A 135 22.20 -3.79 -0.72
N HIS A 136 21.54 -4.86 -1.15
CA HIS A 136 22.12 -5.86 -2.03
C HIS A 136 21.64 -5.58 -3.46
N LEU A 137 22.57 -5.22 -4.35
CA LEU A 137 22.26 -5.12 -5.77
C LEU A 137 21.91 -6.52 -6.31
N VAL A 138 20.78 -6.61 -6.99
CA VAL A 138 20.27 -7.85 -7.56
C VAL A 138 20.14 -7.70 -9.08
N THR A 139 20.60 -8.71 -9.81
CA THR A 139 20.54 -8.77 -11.29
C THR A 139 19.62 -9.87 -11.82
N ASP A 140 19.24 -10.84 -10.97
CA ASP A 140 18.41 -11.98 -11.34
C ASP A 140 17.39 -12.32 -10.23
N TYR A 141 16.22 -12.83 -10.60
CA TYR A 141 15.16 -13.17 -9.64
C TYR A 141 15.64 -14.20 -8.61
N LYS A 142 16.52 -15.14 -8.98
CA LYS A 142 17.08 -16.16 -8.08
C LYS A 142 17.87 -15.56 -6.93
N GLN A 143 18.50 -14.41 -7.15
CA GLN A 143 19.19 -13.67 -6.08
C GLN A 143 18.20 -13.00 -5.14
N VAL A 144 17.05 -12.49 -5.63
CA VAL A 144 15.97 -11.97 -4.75
C VAL A 144 15.45 -13.08 -3.85
N VAL A 145 15.15 -14.25 -4.43
CA VAL A 145 14.66 -15.43 -3.70
C VAL A 145 15.70 -15.93 -2.70
N GLY A 146 16.97 -16.06 -3.10
CA GLY A 146 18.04 -16.50 -2.21
C GLY A 146 18.28 -15.55 -1.01
N LEU A 147 18.19 -14.23 -1.22
CA LEU A 147 18.27 -13.25 -0.12
C LEU A 147 17.05 -13.30 0.81
N LEU A 148 15.86 -13.55 0.26
CA LEU A 148 14.63 -13.75 1.04
C LEU A 148 14.73 -15.02 1.89
N GLU A 149 15.15 -16.14 1.31
CA GLU A 149 15.37 -17.42 2.01
C GLU A 149 16.46 -17.30 3.09
N GLU A 150 17.59 -16.65 2.78
CA GLU A 150 18.67 -16.39 3.75
C GLU A 150 18.17 -15.59 4.96
N GLY A 151 17.43 -14.51 4.72
CA GLY A 151 16.89 -13.67 5.79
C GLY A 151 15.79 -14.36 6.60
N ILE A 152 14.94 -15.18 5.97
CA ILE A 152 13.96 -16.02 6.68
C ILE A 152 14.69 -17.05 7.55
N ALA A 153 15.71 -17.73 7.04
CA ALA A 153 16.51 -18.68 7.81
C ALA A 153 17.21 -18.02 9.00
N LYS A 154 17.73 -16.79 8.86
CA LYS A 154 18.28 -15.99 9.96
C LYS A 154 17.23 -15.57 10.99
N ARG A 155 16.01 -15.21 10.56
CA ARG A 155 14.88 -14.92 11.48
C ARG A 155 14.46 -16.16 12.28
N ILE A 156 14.43 -17.34 11.65
CA ILE A 156 14.12 -18.61 12.33
C ILE A 156 15.24 -19.03 13.29
N THR A 157 16.51 -18.96 12.88
CA THR A 157 17.64 -19.32 13.75
C THR A 157 17.80 -18.37 14.95
N ALA A 158 17.38 -17.11 14.84
CA ALA A 158 17.28 -16.22 15.99
C ALA A 158 16.23 -16.67 17.03
N ALA A 159 15.23 -17.47 16.65
CA ALA A 159 14.22 -18.02 17.57
C ALA A 159 14.71 -19.22 18.39
N THR A 160 15.65 -20.03 17.87
CA THR A 160 15.98 -21.33 18.48
C THR A 160 16.60 -21.23 19.88
N HIS A 161 17.06 -20.06 20.31
CA HIS A 161 17.63 -19.89 21.64
C HIS A 161 16.62 -19.56 22.76
N ILE A 162 15.44 -18.99 22.45
CA ILE A 162 14.38 -18.64 23.44
C ILE A 162 12.95 -18.66 22.80
N HIS A 163 12.49 -19.81 22.30
CA HIS A 163 11.18 -20.04 21.64
C HIS A 163 10.89 -19.15 20.40
N ASP A 164 9.72 -19.37 19.78
CA ASP A 164 9.26 -18.85 18.47
C ASP A 164 9.30 -17.31 18.33
N ALA A 165 10.50 -16.74 18.13
CA ALA A 165 10.69 -15.31 17.93
C ALA A 165 10.15 -14.81 16.59
N SER A 166 9.91 -15.69 15.61
CA SER A 166 9.21 -15.38 14.36
C SER A 166 7.81 -14.81 14.62
N SER A 167 7.06 -15.41 15.55
CA SER A 167 5.76 -14.89 16.02
C SER A 167 5.82 -13.50 16.67
N ARG A 168 6.99 -13.09 17.13
CA ARG A 168 7.22 -11.91 17.99
C ARG A 168 8.04 -10.79 17.34
N SER A 169 8.47 -11.00 16.09
CA SER A 169 9.25 -10.05 15.30
C SER A 169 8.44 -9.61 14.08
N HIS A 170 8.53 -8.33 13.74
CA HIS A 170 8.11 -7.87 12.42
C HIS A 170 9.29 -8.03 11.46
N ALA A 171 9.03 -8.47 10.24
CA ALA A 171 10.03 -8.51 9.18
C ALA A 171 9.58 -7.63 8.01
N ILE A 172 10.50 -6.85 7.45
CA ILE A 172 10.25 -5.99 6.30
C ILE A 172 11.30 -6.31 5.24
N PHE A 173 10.86 -6.96 4.17
CA PHE A 173 11.64 -7.15 2.95
C PHE A 173 11.28 -6.04 1.97
N THR A 174 12.24 -5.20 1.62
CA THR A 174 12.06 -4.07 0.72
C THR A 174 12.82 -4.31 -0.57
N ILE A 175 12.12 -4.22 -1.69
CA ILE A 175 12.71 -4.17 -3.02
C ILE A 175 12.65 -2.72 -3.50
N HIS A 176 13.80 -2.09 -3.73
CA HIS A 176 13.88 -0.86 -4.50
C HIS A 176 14.03 -1.23 -5.98
N TYR A 177 13.11 -0.76 -6.81
CA TYR A 177 13.13 -0.97 -8.25
C TYR A 177 13.25 0.40 -8.93
N THR A 178 14.33 0.58 -9.69
CA THR A 178 14.58 1.80 -10.46
C THR A 178 14.79 1.46 -11.93
N GLN A 179 14.03 2.13 -12.79
CA GLN A 179 14.09 2.01 -14.25
C GLN A 179 14.48 3.35 -14.86
N ALA A 180 15.39 3.32 -15.83
CA ALA A 180 15.69 4.45 -16.69
C ALA A 180 14.99 4.23 -18.04
N ILE A 181 14.16 5.19 -18.45
CA ILE A 181 13.41 5.20 -19.70
C ILE A 181 13.91 6.38 -20.53
N LEU A 182 14.12 6.20 -21.82
CA LEU A 182 14.39 7.30 -22.74
C LEU A 182 13.08 7.72 -23.42
N GLU A 183 12.46 8.80 -22.96
CA GLU A 183 11.19 9.32 -23.49
C GLU A 183 11.48 10.63 -24.23
N ASN A 184 11.12 10.74 -25.52
CA ASN A 184 11.36 11.92 -26.37
C ASN A 184 12.82 12.44 -26.34
N ASN A 185 13.80 11.53 -26.39
CA ASN A 185 15.24 11.79 -26.25
C ASN A 185 15.69 12.39 -24.89
N LEU A 186 14.85 12.34 -23.86
CA LEU A 186 15.20 12.69 -22.49
C LEU A 186 15.36 11.42 -21.63
N PRO A 187 16.45 11.31 -20.85
CA PRO A 187 16.56 10.27 -19.84
C PRO A 187 15.63 10.60 -18.66
N SER A 188 14.68 9.72 -18.38
CA SER A 188 13.78 9.76 -17.24
C SER A 188 14.04 8.58 -16.32
N GLU A 189 14.30 8.82 -15.04
CA GLU A 189 14.47 7.78 -14.04
C GLU A 189 13.22 7.73 -13.16
N ILE A 190 12.57 6.56 -13.15
CA ILE A 190 11.39 6.26 -12.34
C ILE A 190 11.79 5.26 -11.27
N ALA A 191 11.44 5.53 -10.03
CA ALA A 191 11.73 4.69 -8.88
C ALA A 191 10.45 4.21 -8.18
N SER A 192 10.50 3.01 -7.63
CA SER A 192 9.47 2.48 -6.74
C SER A 192 10.10 1.69 -5.60
N LYS A 193 9.37 1.60 -4.49
CA LYS A 193 9.71 0.74 -3.36
C LYS A 193 8.56 -0.24 -3.15
N ILE A 194 8.85 -1.53 -3.15
CA ILE A 194 7.91 -2.59 -2.77
C ILE A 194 8.30 -3.03 -1.36
N ASN A 195 7.45 -2.75 -0.37
CA ASN A 195 7.61 -3.22 0.99
C ASN A 195 6.72 -4.45 1.21
N LEU A 196 7.34 -5.59 1.46
CA LEU A 196 6.70 -6.83 1.88
C LEU A 196 6.88 -6.96 3.40
N VAL A 197 5.78 -6.82 4.14
CA VAL A 197 5.78 -6.73 5.61
C VAL A 197 5.08 -7.95 6.21
N ASP A 198 5.81 -8.74 6.98
CA ASP A 198 5.26 -9.81 7.81
C ASP A 198 5.26 -9.35 9.28
N LEU A 199 4.07 -9.05 9.82
CA LEU A 199 3.93 -8.50 11.16
C LEU A 199 4.01 -9.59 12.24
N ALA A 200 4.39 -9.22 13.46
CA ALA A 200 4.24 -10.09 14.62
C ALA A 200 2.76 -10.48 14.85
N GLY A 201 2.54 -11.58 15.57
CA GLY A 201 1.21 -12.05 15.95
C GLY A 201 0.41 -10.99 16.70
N SER A 202 -0.88 -10.85 16.35
CA SER A 202 -1.81 -9.89 16.97
C SER A 202 -2.27 -10.30 18.38
N GLU A 203 -1.97 -11.54 18.79
CA GLU A 203 -2.38 -12.09 20.08
C GLU A 203 -1.79 -11.32 21.28
N ARG A 204 -2.59 -11.20 22.35
CA ARG A 204 -2.16 -10.52 23.58
C ARG A 204 -1.13 -11.36 24.33
N ALA A 205 -0.12 -10.71 24.90
CA ALA A 205 0.85 -11.38 25.77
C ALA A 205 0.17 -11.89 27.05
N ASP A 206 0.40 -13.16 27.39
CA ASP A 206 -0.13 -13.78 28.61
C ASP A 206 0.58 -13.21 29.86
N PRO A 207 -0.15 -12.70 30.87
CA PRO A 207 0.43 -12.17 32.10
C PRO A 207 1.21 -13.20 32.94
N SER A 208 1.04 -14.50 32.71
CA SER A 208 1.70 -15.59 33.45
C SER A 208 3.18 -15.80 33.10
N TYR A 209 3.70 -15.14 32.05
CA TYR A 209 5.10 -15.26 31.65
C TYR A 209 6.08 -14.55 32.61
N CYS A 210 7.34 -15.00 32.61
CA CYS A 210 8.43 -14.42 33.40
C CYS A 210 8.68 -12.92 33.09
N LYS A 211 9.18 -12.14 34.07
CA LYS A 211 9.33 -10.68 33.99
C LYS A 211 10.00 -10.16 32.72
N ASP A 212 11.06 -10.80 32.24
CA ASP A 212 11.74 -10.37 31.02
C ASP A 212 10.84 -10.50 29.79
N ARG A 213 10.05 -11.59 29.72
CA ARG A 213 9.04 -11.83 28.67
C ARG A 213 7.86 -10.85 28.77
N ILE A 214 7.54 -10.33 29.96
CA ILE A 214 6.54 -9.26 30.11
C ILE A 214 7.03 -7.98 29.45
N THR A 215 8.31 -7.60 29.63
CA THR A 215 8.87 -6.39 28.99
C THR A 215 9.02 -6.53 27.47
N GLU A 216 9.44 -7.72 27.01
CA GLU A 216 9.48 -8.10 25.60
C GLU A 216 8.08 -8.04 24.97
N GLY A 217 7.11 -8.74 25.57
CA GLY A 217 5.71 -8.76 25.15
C GLY A 217 5.07 -7.37 25.13
N ALA A 218 5.40 -6.51 26.11
CA ALA A 218 4.94 -5.12 26.13
C ALA A 218 5.48 -4.31 24.95
N ASN A 219 6.74 -4.47 24.56
CA ASN A 219 7.33 -3.76 23.42
C ASN A 219 6.89 -4.30 22.06
N ILE A 220 6.62 -5.60 21.95
CA ILE A 220 5.98 -6.18 20.75
C ILE A 220 4.57 -5.60 20.60
N ASN A 221 3.76 -5.68 21.66
CA ASN A 221 2.42 -5.11 21.69
C ASN A 221 2.44 -3.59 21.46
N LYS A 222 3.44 -2.86 21.95
CA LYS A 222 3.60 -1.41 21.69
C LYS A 222 3.53 -1.11 20.20
N SER A 223 4.34 -1.79 19.37
CA SER A 223 4.35 -1.55 17.93
C SER A 223 3.01 -1.84 17.23
N LEU A 224 2.32 -2.92 17.60
CA LEU A 224 1.01 -3.28 17.05
C LEU A 224 -0.14 -2.39 17.56
N VAL A 225 -0.08 -1.98 18.83
CA VAL A 225 -1.02 -1.04 19.44
C VAL A 225 -0.87 0.34 18.82
N THR A 226 0.36 0.85 18.65
CA THR A 226 0.61 2.11 17.94
C THR A 226 0.11 2.02 16.50
N LEU A 227 0.34 0.90 15.80
CA LEU A 227 -0.21 0.67 14.45
C LEU A 227 -1.74 0.74 14.44
N GLY A 228 -2.41 0.12 15.43
CA GLY A 228 -3.86 0.19 15.61
C GLY A 228 -4.39 1.59 15.92
N ILE A 229 -3.66 2.39 16.71
CA ILE A 229 -3.99 3.79 16.97
C ILE A 229 -3.86 4.60 15.68
N VAL A 230 -2.73 4.51 14.98
CA VAL A 230 -2.48 5.19 13.69
C VAL A 230 -3.59 4.88 12.69
N ILE A 231 -3.95 3.60 12.52
CA ILE A 231 -5.03 3.15 11.62
C ILE A 231 -6.38 3.72 12.05
N SER A 232 -6.71 3.70 13.33
CA SER A 232 -7.99 4.21 13.85
C SER A 232 -8.11 5.73 13.67
N THR A 233 -7.04 6.49 13.95
CA THR A 233 -6.99 7.94 13.76
C THR A 233 -7.08 8.32 12.28
N LEU A 234 -6.40 7.59 11.38
CA LEU A 234 -6.48 7.80 9.94
C LEU A 234 -7.88 7.51 9.36
N ALA A 235 -8.51 6.41 9.79
CA ALA A 235 -9.87 6.06 9.40
C ALA A 235 -10.90 7.14 9.83
N GLN A 236 -10.80 7.62 11.07
CA GLN A 236 -11.65 8.70 11.60
C GLN A 236 -11.43 10.02 10.86
N ASN A 237 -10.17 10.41 10.61
CA ASN A 237 -9.83 11.62 9.84
C ASN A 237 -10.42 11.57 8.42
N SER A 238 -10.40 10.41 7.76
CA SER A 238 -10.96 10.22 6.42
C SER A 238 -12.48 10.40 6.42
N GLN A 239 -13.18 9.76 7.35
CA GLN A 239 -14.64 9.87 7.48
C GLN A 239 -15.10 11.30 7.82
N MET A 240 -14.41 11.98 8.73
CA MET A 240 -14.75 13.38 9.07
C MET A 240 -14.58 14.33 7.88
N PHE A 241 -13.59 14.11 7.01
CA PHE A 241 -13.42 14.94 5.82
C PHE A 241 -14.61 14.81 4.85
N SER A 242 -15.13 13.59 4.64
CA SER A 242 -16.32 13.35 3.84
C SER A 242 -17.58 14.01 4.42
N SER A 243 -17.78 13.95 5.75
CA SER A 243 -18.96 14.54 6.41
C SER A 243 -18.99 16.07 6.38
N CYS A 244 -17.85 16.74 6.26
CA CYS A 244 -17.78 18.20 6.19
C CYS A 244 -18.12 18.75 4.80
N GLN A 245 -17.81 17.99 3.73
CA GLN A 245 -18.07 18.44 2.36
C GLN A 245 -19.57 18.51 2.03
N SER A 246 -20.39 17.67 2.65
CA SER A 246 -21.85 17.65 2.46
C SER A 246 -22.61 18.79 3.14
N ILE A 247 -22.01 19.50 4.11
CA ILE A 247 -22.70 20.56 4.87
C ILE A 247 -22.51 21.96 4.26
N ASN A 248 -21.43 22.19 3.51
CA ASN A 248 -21.11 23.48 2.90
C ASN A 248 -22.00 23.86 1.68
N SER A 249 -23.10 23.12 1.43
CA SER A 249 -23.99 23.32 0.27
C SER A 249 -25.35 23.95 0.61
N ILE A 250 -25.66 24.25 1.89
CA ILE A 250 -27.03 24.61 2.33
C ILE A 250 -27.10 25.91 3.17
N THR A 251 -26.10 26.79 3.11
CA THR A 251 -26.16 28.10 3.80
C THR A 251 -25.76 29.26 2.90
N SER A 252 -26.68 29.63 2.01
CA SER A 252 -26.76 30.96 1.42
C SER A 252 -28.22 31.42 1.45
N GLU A 253 -28.42 32.66 1.92
CA GLU A 253 -29.68 33.43 2.01
C GLU A 253 -30.68 33.04 3.12
N GLY A 254 -31.08 34.05 3.91
CA GLY A 254 -32.05 33.94 5.03
C GLY A 254 -31.66 34.82 6.22
N ASP A 255 -32.50 35.81 6.58
CA ASP A 255 -32.10 36.99 7.36
C ASP A 255 -32.77 37.11 8.77
N SER A 256 -32.15 37.89 9.66
CA SER A 256 -32.71 38.58 10.84
C SER A 256 -33.27 37.80 12.06
N SER A 257 -32.55 37.87 13.20
CA SER A 257 -33.03 38.40 14.52
C SER A 257 -32.28 37.81 15.74
N PRO A 258 -31.89 38.59 16.77
CA PRO A 258 -31.11 38.11 17.92
C PRO A 258 -31.89 38.03 19.25
N MET A 259 -31.63 37.01 20.09
CA MET A 259 -31.86 37.09 21.55
C MET A 259 -30.89 36.20 22.36
N SER A 260 -30.49 36.71 23.53
CA SER A 260 -29.63 36.18 24.61
C SER A 260 -29.67 34.65 24.91
N SER A 261 -28.63 33.99 25.46
CA SER A 261 -27.67 34.46 26.50
C SER A 261 -26.33 33.69 26.59
N HIS A 262 -25.34 34.35 27.23
CA HIS A 262 -24.00 33.95 27.72
C HIS A 262 -23.76 32.48 28.18
N THR A 263 -22.55 31.88 28.24
CA THR A 263 -21.14 32.11 27.82
C THR A 263 -20.39 30.77 28.05
N THR A 264 -19.40 30.31 27.29
CA THR A 264 -18.00 30.80 27.28
C THR A 264 -17.16 30.19 26.12
N GLY A 265 -16.34 31.01 25.46
CA GLY A 265 -15.02 30.63 24.92
C GLY A 265 -14.91 29.76 23.64
N SER A 266 -14.56 30.41 22.52
CA SER A 266 -13.53 30.01 21.50
C SER A 266 -13.54 28.58 20.92
N VAL A 267 -13.43 28.32 19.61
CA VAL A 267 -12.71 29.06 18.54
C VAL A 267 -13.45 28.83 17.21
N SER A 268 -13.56 29.84 16.34
CA SER A 268 -13.79 29.62 14.90
C SER A 268 -12.52 29.03 14.28
N GLY A 269 -12.34 27.73 14.47
CA GLY A 269 -11.13 27.02 14.10
C GLY A 269 -11.38 26.11 12.91
N THR A 270 -10.61 26.30 11.84
CA THR A 270 -10.36 25.24 10.87
C THR A 270 -9.91 24.00 11.64
N ARG A 271 -10.78 22.98 11.73
CA ARG A 271 -10.54 21.76 12.53
C ARG A 271 -9.28 21.07 11.98
N ARG A 272 -8.16 21.28 12.65
CA ARG A 272 -6.86 20.68 12.29
C ARG A 272 -7.01 19.16 12.34
N GLN A 273 -6.42 18.48 11.36
CA GLN A 273 -6.35 17.03 11.35
C GLN A 273 -5.76 16.53 12.67
N ALA A 274 -6.35 15.47 13.24
CA ALA A 274 -5.84 14.88 14.47
C ALA A 274 -4.40 14.42 14.27
N TYR A 275 -3.52 14.69 15.24
CA TYR A 275 -2.13 14.26 15.21
C TYR A 275 -2.04 12.72 15.11
N ILE A 276 -1.25 12.22 14.17
CA ILE A 276 -1.08 10.79 13.92
C ILE A 276 0.27 10.35 14.52
N PRO A 277 0.27 9.43 15.52
CA PRO A 277 1.45 9.12 16.33
C PRO A 277 2.42 8.13 15.65
N TYR A 278 2.86 8.41 14.42
CA TYR A 278 3.78 7.52 13.69
C TYR A 278 5.09 7.26 14.45
N ARG A 279 5.61 8.25 15.19
CA ARG A 279 6.89 8.16 15.90
C ARG A 279 6.88 7.26 17.15
N ASP A 280 5.69 6.88 17.63
CA ASP A 280 5.56 6.21 18.92
C ASP A 280 6.07 4.76 18.87
N SER A 281 6.18 4.16 17.68
CA SER A 281 6.89 2.90 17.46
C SER A 281 7.79 2.94 16.22
N ILE A 282 8.83 2.10 16.19
CA ILE A 282 9.72 2.00 15.02
C ILE A 282 8.96 1.52 13.78
N LEU A 283 8.06 0.56 13.95
CA LEU A 283 7.24 0.00 12.87
C LEU A 283 6.38 1.08 12.20
N THR A 284 5.60 1.83 12.99
CA THR A 284 4.74 2.90 12.46
C THR A 284 5.52 4.06 11.90
N TRP A 285 6.75 4.30 12.37
CA TRP A 285 7.59 5.35 11.82
C TRP A 285 8.10 4.95 10.44
N LEU A 286 8.65 3.74 10.28
CA LEU A 286 9.10 3.22 8.98
C LEU A 286 7.95 3.04 7.97
N LEU A 287 6.75 2.68 8.44
CA LEU A 287 5.55 2.51 7.59
C LEU A 287 4.71 3.79 7.44
N LYS A 288 5.22 4.96 7.85
CA LYS A 288 4.54 6.27 7.75
C LYS A 288 3.98 6.54 6.34
N ASP A 289 4.78 6.31 5.30
CA ASP A 289 4.35 6.54 3.91
C ASP A 289 3.36 5.49 3.41
N SER A 290 3.31 4.32 4.04
CA SER A 290 2.36 3.24 3.74
C SER A 290 0.96 3.49 4.31
N LEU A 291 0.83 4.36 5.32
CA LEU A 291 -0.42 4.55 6.06
C LEU A 291 -0.83 6.02 5.99
N GLY A 292 -1.68 6.38 5.03
CA GLY A 292 -2.09 7.76 4.74
C GLY A 292 -1.10 8.57 3.88
N GLY A 293 -0.01 7.95 3.41
CA GLY A 293 1.09 8.61 2.69
C GLY A 293 1.19 8.27 1.21
N ASN A 294 2.40 8.42 0.64
CA ASN A 294 2.71 8.10 -0.75
C ASN A 294 2.98 6.60 -0.95
N SER A 295 1.92 5.79 -0.92
CA SER A 295 1.99 4.35 -1.22
C SER A 295 0.62 3.81 -1.67
N LYS A 296 0.62 2.86 -2.61
CA LYS A 296 -0.52 1.96 -2.80
C LYS A 296 -0.36 0.83 -1.79
N THR A 297 -1.35 0.62 -0.94
CA THR A 297 -1.18 -0.23 0.24
C THR A 297 -2.27 -1.28 0.31
N ILE A 298 -1.84 -2.53 0.52
CA ILE A 298 -2.67 -3.73 0.55
C ILE A 298 -2.50 -4.37 1.93
N MET A 299 -3.62 -4.58 2.62
CA MET A 299 -3.66 -5.33 3.88
C MET A 299 -4.15 -6.75 3.59
N VAL A 300 -3.35 -7.75 3.95
CA VAL A 300 -3.78 -9.15 3.96
C VAL A 300 -4.14 -9.54 5.39
N ALA A 301 -5.44 -9.63 5.68
CA ALA A 301 -5.97 -10.01 6.98
C ALA A 301 -6.14 -11.54 7.07
N THR A 302 -5.17 -12.20 7.70
CA THR A 302 -5.13 -13.66 7.88
C THR A 302 -5.84 -14.07 9.18
N ILE A 303 -6.72 -15.06 9.10
CA ILE A 303 -7.58 -15.48 10.22
C ILE A 303 -7.62 -17.00 10.36
N SER A 304 -7.92 -17.48 11.57
CA SER A 304 -8.17 -18.91 11.82
C SER A 304 -9.69 -19.18 11.83
N PRO A 305 -10.16 -20.27 11.19
CA PRO A 305 -11.56 -20.69 11.23
C PRO A 305 -11.94 -21.38 12.56
N ALA A 306 -10.96 -21.74 13.40
CA ALA A 306 -11.20 -22.50 14.62
C ALA A 306 -11.96 -21.67 15.67
N SER A 307 -12.92 -22.31 16.36
CA SER A 307 -13.71 -21.65 17.41
C SER A 307 -12.85 -21.15 18.59
N SER A 308 -11.74 -21.83 18.89
CA SER A 308 -10.73 -21.39 19.87
C SER A 308 -10.09 -20.05 19.52
N SER A 309 -10.04 -19.69 18.23
CA SER A 309 -9.47 -18.44 17.72
C SER A 309 -10.50 -17.30 17.57
N TYR A 310 -11.77 -17.52 17.93
CA TYR A 310 -12.88 -16.60 17.62
C TYR A 310 -12.60 -15.13 18.00
N ASN A 311 -12.04 -14.87 19.19
CA ASN A 311 -11.76 -13.52 19.68
C ASN A 311 -10.64 -12.82 18.89
N GLU A 312 -9.61 -13.55 18.45
CA GLU A 312 -8.50 -13.03 17.65
C GLU A 312 -8.92 -12.81 16.19
N THR A 313 -9.69 -13.74 15.62
CA THR A 313 -10.33 -13.60 14.30
C THR A 313 -11.27 -12.39 14.28
N MET A 314 -12.14 -12.21 15.29
CA MET A 314 -13.03 -11.04 15.42
C MET A 314 -12.24 -9.72 15.55
N SER A 315 -11.14 -9.72 16.31
CA SER A 315 -10.26 -8.55 16.47
C SER A 315 -9.58 -8.19 15.15
N THR A 316 -9.05 -9.18 14.43
CA THR A 316 -8.42 -9.04 13.11
C THR A 316 -9.39 -8.49 12.06
N LEU A 317 -10.62 -9.00 12.02
CA LEU A 317 -11.67 -8.55 11.09
C LEU A 317 -12.08 -7.09 11.34
N ARG A 318 -12.22 -6.67 12.61
CA ARG A 318 -12.50 -5.27 12.97
C ARG A 318 -11.33 -4.36 12.59
N TYR A 319 -10.10 -4.81 12.81
CA TYR A 319 -8.89 -4.07 12.45
C TYR A 319 -8.81 -3.81 10.95
N ALA A 320 -9.01 -4.86 10.13
CA ALA A 320 -9.08 -4.75 8.68
C ALA A 320 -10.24 -3.84 8.20
N SER A 321 -11.40 -3.94 8.85
CA SER A 321 -12.56 -3.10 8.55
C SER A 321 -12.31 -1.62 8.84
N ASN A 322 -11.45 -1.29 9.83
CA ASN A 322 -11.02 0.08 10.08
C ASN A 322 -9.98 0.52 9.03
N ALA A 323 -8.97 -0.31 8.75
CA ALA A 323 -7.90 -0.04 7.79
C ALA A 323 -8.42 0.27 6.37
N LYS A 324 -9.53 -0.38 5.96
CA LYS A 324 -10.22 -0.10 4.69
C LYS A 324 -10.63 1.37 4.50
N ASN A 325 -10.83 2.13 5.57
CA ASN A 325 -11.23 3.55 5.50
C ASN A 325 -10.05 4.52 5.37
N ILE A 326 -8.80 4.02 5.29
CA ILE A 326 -7.61 4.88 5.15
C ILE A 326 -7.44 5.26 3.68
N ILE A 327 -7.36 6.57 3.42
CA ILE A 327 -7.14 7.11 2.08
C ILE A 327 -5.66 7.50 1.93
N ASN A 328 -4.90 6.69 1.19
CA ASN A 328 -3.53 7.02 0.79
C ASN A 328 -3.49 8.00 -0.39
N LYS A 329 -2.32 8.61 -0.62
CA LYS A 329 -2.07 9.56 -1.72
C LYS A 329 -0.89 9.10 -2.60
N PRO A 330 -1.02 7.94 -3.27
CA PRO A 330 0.04 7.39 -4.11
C PRO A 330 0.36 8.31 -5.30
N ARG A 331 1.65 8.49 -5.57
CA ARG A 331 2.22 9.27 -6.67
C ARG A 331 3.28 8.42 -7.39
N VAL A 332 3.51 8.73 -8.66
CA VAL A 332 4.68 8.20 -9.39
C VAL A 332 5.91 8.91 -8.86
N ASN A 333 6.96 8.18 -8.46
CA ASN A 333 8.24 8.78 -8.10
C ASN A 333 9.10 8.88 -9.38
N GLU A 334 8.98 10.02 -10.06
CA GLU A 334 9.85 10.47 -11.14
C GLU A 334 10.76 11.60 -10.62
N ASP A 335 11.94 11.81 -11.21
CA ASP A 335 12.79 12.96 -10.88
C ASP A 335 12.03 14.28 -11.18
N ALA A 336 11.90 15.15 -10.17
CA ALA A 336 11.14 16.39 -10.28
C ALA A 336 11.70 17.36 -11.34
N ASN A 337 13.01 17.35 -11.57
CA ASN A 337 13.64 18.15 -12.62
C ASN A 337 13.32 17.57 -14.00
N VAL A 338 13.37 16.26 -14.17
CA VAL A 338 13.02 15.61 -15.46
C VAL A 338 11.54 15.83 -15.78
N LYS A 339 10.66 15.65 -14.79
CA LYS A 339 9.24 15.98 -14.89
C LYS A 339 9.02 17.41 -15.37
N LEU A 340 9.66 18.37 -14.70
CA LEU A 340 9.57 19.79 -15.06
C LEU A 340 10.11 20.08 -16.46
N ILE A 341 11.23 19.46 -16.86
CA ILE A 341 11.80 19.59 -18.21
C ILE A 341 10.83 19.04 -19.27
N ARG A 342 10.12 17.95 -18.98
CA ARG A 342 9.08 17.39 -19.85
C ARG A 342 7.88 18.35 -19.97
N GLU A 343 7.31 18.76 -18.85
CA GLU A 343 6.16 19.69 -18.80
C GLU A 343 6.47 21.02 -19.52
N LEU A 344 7.67 21.58 -19.32
CA LEU A 344 8.11 22.80 -20.01
C LEU A 344 8.30 22.60 -21.52
N ARG A 345 8.74 21.42 -21.98
CA ARG A 345 8.90 21.12 -23.41
C ARG A 345 7.56 20.91 -24.09
N GLU A 346 6.63 20.19 -23.44
CA GLU A 346 5.26 20.03 -23.91
C GLU A 346 4.56 21.38 -24.06
N GLU A 347 4.73 22.29 -23.08
CA GLU A 347 4.17 23.64 -23.19
C GLU A 347 4.86 24.49 -24.27
N ILE A 348 6.19 24.37 -24.44
CA ILE A 348 6.92 25.01 -25.56
C ILE A 348 6.37 24.54 -26.91
N ASP A 349 6.16 23.23 -27.10
CA ASP A 349 5.68 22.68 -28.37
C ASP A 349 4.18 22.94 -28.59
N ARG A 350 3.39 23.00 -27.51
CA ARG A 350 2.01 23.50 -27.55
C ARG A 350 1.95 24.97 -27.99
N LEU A 351 2.79 25.83 -27.40
CA LEU A 351 2.87 27.25 -27.75
C LEU A 351 3.36 27.47 -29.20
N LYS A 352 4.35 26.71 -29.67
CA LYS A 352 4.75 26.70 -31.09
C LYS A 352 3.60 26.27 -32.00
N THR A 353 2.87 25.22 -31.64
CA THR A 353 1.72 24.72 -32.43
C THR A 353 0.62 25.78 -32.51
N MET A 354 0.32 26.46 -31.38
CA MET A 354 -0.61 27.58 -31.36
C MET A 354 -0.12 28.75 -32.25
N LEU A 355 1.16 29.13 -32.17
CA LEU A 355 1.75 30.17 -33.03
C LEU A 355 1.64 29.81 -34.52
N ILE A 356 2.03 28.58 -34.91
CA ILE A 356 1.94 28.09 -36.29
C ILE A 356 0.48 28.08 -36.77
N SER A 357 -0.46 27.65 -35.92
CA SER A 357 -1.89 27.67 -36.25
C SER A 357 -2.42 29.09 -36.46
N PHE A 358 -1.97 30.05 -35.65
CA PHE A 358 -2.35 31.46 -35.74
C PHE A 358 -1.77 32.10 -37.00
N GLU A 359 -0.51 31.80 -37.33
CA GLU A 359 0.17 32.25 -38.54
C GLU A 359 -0.51 31.70 -39.81
N LEU A 360 -0.91 30.42 -39.82
CA LEU A 360 -1.74 29.83 -40.88
C LEU A 360 -3.12 30.49 -41.02
N VAL A 361 -3.80 30.79 -39.92
CA VAL A 361 -5.07 31.54 -39.95
C VAL A 361 -4.88 32.94 -40.53
N CYS A 362 -3.82 33.65 -40.12
CA CYS A 362 -3.50 34.98 -40.64
C CYS A 362 -3.14 34.97 -42.13
N ILE A 363 -2.34 34.01 -42.61
CA ILE A 363 -1.97 33.88 -44.03
C ILE A 363 -3.21 33.65 -44.90
N ASN A 364 -4.11 32.76 -44.48
CA ASN A 364 -5.38 32.53 -45.17
C ASN A 364 -6.27 33.79 -45.18
N PHE A 365 -6.26 34.59 -44.11
CA PHE A 365 -7.02 35.84 -44.03
C PHE A 365 -6.53 36.93 -44.98
N PHE A 366 -5.25 36.93 -45.35
CA PHE A 366 -4.69 37.90 -46.32
C PHE A 366 -4.69 37.40 -47.77
N SER A 367 -4.72 36.08 -48.02
CA SER A 367 -4.71 35.54 -49.39
C SER A 367 -6.10 35.43 -50.04
N THR A 368 -7.19 35.45 -49.27
CA THR A 368 -8.56 35.42 -49.81
C THR A 368 -9.41 36.55 -49.25
N GLY A 369 -9.99 37.36 -50.14
CA GLY A 369 -10.92 38.44 -49.76
C GLY A 369 -12.20 37.93 -49.08
N PRO A 370 -13.05 38.85 -48.57
CA PRO A 370 -14.04 38.57 -47.50
C PRO A 370 -15.31 37.82 -47.95
N ILE A 371 -15.17 36.68 -48.65
CA ILE A 371 -16.30 35.91 -49.20
C ILE A 371 -16.28 34.42 -48.77
N VAL A 372 -15.17 33.87 -48.27
CA VAL A 372 -15.03 32.40 -48.03
C VAL A 372 -14.81 31.98 -46.57
N MET A 373 -15.16 32.85 -45.59
CA MET A 373 -14.97 32.52 -44.16
C MET A 373 -15.97 31.46 -43.63
N LEU A 374 -17.03 31.12 -44.38
CA LEU A 374 -18.05 30.14 -43.94
C LEU A 374 -17.75 28.66 -44.25
N SER A 375 -16.77 28.33 -45.11
CA SER A 375 -16.51 26.92 -45.46
C SER A 375 -15.39 26.26 -44.65
N VAL A 376 -14.37 27.01 -44.24
CA VAL A 376 -13.13 26.45 -43.66
C VAL A 376 -13.31 26.00 -42.21
N VAL A 377 -14.26 26.56 -41.47
CA VAL A 377 -14.54 26.15 -40.08
C VAL A 377 -15.18 24.75 -40.01
N ALA A 378 -15.91 24.33 -41.05
CA ALA A 378 -16.63 23.05 -41.07
C ALA A 378 -15.72 21.83 -41.33
N GLU A 379 -14.58 22.00 -42.00
CA GLU A 379 -13.63 20.89 -42.26
C GLU A 379 -12.67 20.62 -41.09
N ALA A 380 -12.48 21.59 -40.19
CA ALA A 380 -11.63 21.45 -39.01
C ALA A 380 -12.24 20.49 -37.95
N GLU A 381 -13.56 20.40 -37.82
CA GLU A 381 -14.21 19.51 -36.85
C GLU A 381 -14.23 18.02 -37.28
N LEU A 382 -14.11 17.73 -38.59
CA LEU A 382 -14.18 16.35 -39.09
C LEU A 382 -12.88 15.54 -38.88
N SER A 383 -11.73 16.22 -38.80
CA SER A 383 -10.42 15.56 -38.73
C SER A 383 -10.04 15.09 -37.32
N VAL A 384 -10.58 15.71 -36.26
CA VAL A 384 -10.35 15.31 -34.87
C VAL A 384 -11.05 13.98 -34.54
N LEU A 385 -12.23 13.73 -35.10
CA LEU A 385 -13.03 12.52 -34.83
C LEU A 385 -12.52 11.23 -35.51
N HIS A 386 -11.53 11.32 -36.40
CA HIS A 386 -10.99 10.14 -37.11
C HIS A 386 -9.79 9.47 -36.43
N LEU A 387 -9.13 10.16 -35.48
CA LEU A 387 -7.95 9.63 -34.78
C LEU A 387 -8.32 8.77 -33.56
N ASP A 388 -9.39 9.10 -32.84
CA ASP A 388 -9.85 8.32 -31.67
C ASP A 388 -10.30 6.89 -32.03
N LYS A 389 -10.71 6.65 -33.29
CA LYS A 389 -11.19 5.35 -33.75
C LYS A 389 -10.06 4.40 -34.20
N TYR A 390 -8.86 4.91 -34.46
CA TYR A 390 -7.71 4.09 -34.84
C TYR A 390 -6.87 3.64 -33.62
N MET A 391 -6.91 4.40 -32.52
CA MET A 391 -6.21 4.04 -31.27
C MET A 391 -6.95 3.02 -30.38
N LEU A 392 -8.20 2.67 -30.70
CA LEU A 392 -9.00 1.68 -29.96
C LEU A 392 -8.91 0.24 -30.51
N ASN A 393 -8.27 0.03 -31.66
CA ASN A 393 -8.20 -1.28 -32.36
C ASN A 393 -6.80 -1.92 -32.37
N VAL A 394 -5.81 -1.36 -31.66
CA VAL A 394 -4.43 -1.89 -31.60
C VAL A 394 -4.16 -2.70 -30.31
N THR A 395 -5.19 -2.86 -29.45
CA THR A 395 -5.07 -3.51 -28.13
C THR A 395 -5.85 -4.83 -28.01
N SER A 396 -5.91 -5.66 -29.06
CA SER A 396 -6.63 -6.95 -29.04
C SER A 396 -5.84 -8.17 -29.54
N SER A 397 -4.51 -8.10 -29.62
CA SER A 397 -3.69 -9.21 -30.09
C SER A 397 -2.35 -9.32 -29.37
N PHE A 398 -2.34 -9.95 -28.19
CA PHE A 398 -1.20 -10.72 -27.65
C PHE A 398 -1.68 -11.59 -26.46
N PHE A 399 -2.37 -12.68 -26.79
CA PHE A 399 -2.68 -13.76 -25.88
C PHE A 399 -2.65 -15.06 -26.69
N GLU A 400 -1.58 -15.83 -26.57
CA GLU A 400 -1.62 -17.31 -26.58
C GLU A 400 -0.28 -17.90 -26.12
N GLU A 401 -0.39 -19.06 -25.46
CA GLU A 401 0.64 -20.06 -25.18
C GLU A 401 1.95 -19.67 -24.44
N CYS A 402 1.99 -20.01 -23.15
CA CYS A 402 2.82 -21.16 -22.74
C CYS A 402 2.29 -21.81 -21.44
N PRO A 403 2.17 -23.15 -21.38
CA PRO A 403 1.86 -23.84 -20.13
C PRO A 403 3.13 -24.04 -19.30
N CYS A 404 3.04 -23.85 -17.97
CA CYS A 404 3.67 -24.69 -16.92
C CYS A 404 3.61 -24.01 -15.53
N CYS A 405 2.90 -24.68 -14.61
CA CYS A 405 3.24 -24.82 -13.19
C CYS A 405 3.12 -23.63 -12.19
N VAL A 406 2.13 -23.83 -11.29
CA VAL A 406 2.04 -23.44 -9.85
C VAL A 406 1.39 -22.11 -9.47
#